data_AF-A0A5K1FZV1-F1
#
_entry.id   AF-A0A5K1FZV1-F1
#
_cell.length_a   1.000
_cell.length_b   1.000
_cell.length_c   1.000
_cell.angle_alpha   90.00
_cell.angle_beta   90.00
_cell.angle_gamma   90.00
#
_symmetry.space_group_name_H-M   'P 1'
#
loop_
_entity.id
_entity.type
_entity.pdbx_description
1 polymer ?
#
loop_
_entity_poly.entity_id
_entity_poly.type
_entity_poly.pdbx_seq_one_letter_code
_entity_poly.pdbx_strand_id
1 'polypeptide(L)'
;KEQRRKDADPQSTVSSRWSPTAEQLRWLEDLYRRGIRTPTAEQIQYITAQLRRFGKIEGKNVFYWFQNHKARERQKRRRRSEAAALELVLEIDNPDRNLDPP
;
A
#
# COMPACT_ATOMS: atom_id res chain seq x y z
N LYS A 1 49.00 14.23 21.13
CA LYS A 1 48.29 13.03 21.63
C LYS A 1 46.91 13.04 21.00
N GLU A 2 46.83 12.45 19.82
CA GLU A 2 45.73 12.59 18.87
C GLU A 2 44.91 11.29 18.80
N GLN A 3 43.61 11.45 18.56
CA GLN A 3 42.65 10.47 18.03
C GLN A 3 42.33 9.22 18.86
N ARG A 4 41.13 9.24 19.47
CA ARG A 4 40.28 8.06 19.62
C ARG A 4 39.03 8.26 18.76
N ARG A 5 39.17 8.01 17.45
CA ARG A 5 38.01 7.71 16.60
C ARG A 5 37.47 6.38 17.10
N LYS A 6 36.25 6.36 17.63
CA LYS A 6 35.56 5.11 17.95
C LYS A 6 35.10 4.51 16.64
N ASP A 7 35.71 3.38 16.31
CA ASP A 7 35.37 2.53 15.19
C ASP A 7 33.90 2.06 15.26
N ALA A 8 33.27 2.07 14.08
CA ALA A 8 32.19 1.22 13.59
C ALA A 8 31.10 0.71 14.56
N ASP A 9 29.87 1.18 14.32
CA ASP A 9 28.79 0.26 13.96
C ASP A 9 27.90 0.92 12.89
N PRO A 10 28.14 0.67 11.59
CA PRO A 10 27.11 0.87 10.61
C PRO A 10 26.24 -0.38 10.66
N GLN A 11 25.31 -0.48 11.61
CA GLN A 11 24.08 -1.24 11.42
C GLN A 11 23.28 -0.57 10.29
N SER A 12 23.83 -0.69 9.09
CA SER A 12 23.13 -0.93 7.85
C SER A 12 22.27 -2.17 8.10
N THR A 13 21.14 -1.93 8.78
CA THR A 13 20.08 -2.91 8.90
C THR A 13 19.67 -3.20 7.47
N VAL A 14 20.19 -4.31 6.95
CA VAL A 14 19.79 -4.87 5.68
C VAL A 14 18.31 -5.14 5.88
N SER A 15 17.48 -4.18 5.50
CA SER A 15 16.04 -4.23 5.67
C SER A 15 15.60 -5.35 4.73
N SER A 16 15.63 -6.57 5.25
CA SER A 16 15.18 -7.75 4.55
C SER A 16 13.77 -7.45 4.10
N ARG A 17 13.62 -7.25 2.79
CA ARG A 17 12.38 -6.80 2.19
C ARG A 17 11.32 -7.83 2.56
N TRP A 18 10.32 -7.40 3.30
CA TRP A 18 9.28 -8.31 3.77
C TRP A 18 8.57 -8.93 2.58
N SER A 19 8.63 -10.25 2.50
CA SER A 19 7.92 -11.07 1.51
C SER A 19 6.73 -11.71 2.22
N PRO A 20 5.54 -11.09 2.15
CA PRO A 20 4.38 -11.57 2.89
C PRO A 20 3.93 -12.94 2.38
N THR A 21 3.55 -13.83 3.30
CA THR A 21 2.92 -15.10 2.92
C THR A 21 1.46 -14.89 2.52
N ALA A 22 0.90 -15.82 1.74
CA ALA A 22 -0.50 -15.74 1.33
C ALA A 22 -1.46 -15.70 2.53
N GLU A 23 -1.15 -16.42 3.61
CA GLU A 23 -1.89 -16.40 4.87
C GLU A 23 -1.87 -15.02 5.55
N GLN A 24 -0.69 -14.40 5.62
CA GLN A 24 -0.55 -13.06 6.18
C GLN A 24 -1.37 -12.04 5.40
N LEU A 25 -1.37 -12.12 4.07
CA LEU A 25 -2.17 -11.22 3.22
C LEU A 25 -3.66 -11.43 3.43
N ARG A 26 -4.16 -12.68 3.42
CA ARG A 26 -5.58 -12.99 3.62
C ARG A 26 -6.10 -12.43 4.94
N TRP A 27 -5.32 -12.57 6.01
CA TRP A 27 -5.71 -12.08 7.33
C TRP A 27 -5.75 -10.54 7.38
N LEU A 28 -4.74 -9.87 6.83
CA LEU A 28 -4.70 -8.41 6.74
C LEU A 28 -5.86 -7.85 5.90
N GLU A 29 -6.20 -8.51 4.79
CA GLU A 29 -7.36 -8.18 3.96
C GLU A 29 -8.68 -8.36 4.70
N ASP A 30 -8.85 -9.45 5.44
CA ASP A 30 -10.07 -9.71 6.21
C ASP A 30 -10.30 -8.62 7.27
N LEU A 31 -9.26 -8.25 8.02
CA LEU A 31 -9.34 -7.14 8.98
C LEU A 31 -9.73 -5.82 8.31
N TYR A 32 -9.16 -5.54 7.13
CA TYR A 32 -9.48 -4.33 6.38
C TYR A 32 -10.93 -4.32 5.90
N ARG A 33 -11.44 -5.45 5.40
CA ARG A 33 -12.83 -5.63 4.96
C ARG A 33 -13.82 -5.51 6.13
N ARG A 34 -13.44 -5.97 7.32
CA ARG A 34 -14.22 -5.82 8.57
C ARG A 34 -14.23 -4.39 9.11
N GLY A 35 -13.49 -3.46 8.50
CA GLY A 35 -13.53 -2.03 8.82
C GLY A 35 -12.30 -1.49 9.54
N ILE A 36 -11.31 -2.32 9.88
CA ILE A 36 -10.06 -1.84 10.48
C ILE A 36 -9.19 -1.23 9.39
N ARG A 37 -9.33 0.08 9.17
CA ARG A 37 -8.59 0.81 8.11
C ARG A 37 -7.42 1.65 8.64
N THR A 38 -7.43 1.91 9.95
CA THR A 38 -6.43 2.67 10.69
C THR A 38 -6.20 1.99 12.04
N PRO A 39 -5.47 0.86 12.06
CA PRO A 39 -5.19 0.19 13.32
C PRO A 39 -4.35 1.08 14.25
N THR A 40 -4.66 1.04 15.55
CA THR A 40 -3.87 1.70 16.59
C THR A 40 -2.53 1.01 16.80
N ALA A 41 -1.61 1.62 17.56
CA ALA A 41 -0.31 1.02 17.87
C ALA A 41 -0.46 -0.35 18.57
N GLU A 42 -1.38 -0.47 19.53
CA GLU A 42 -1.69 -1.72 20.21
C GLU A 42 -2.25 -2.78 19.25
N GLN A 43 -3.17 -2.38 18.36
CA GLN A 43 -3.71 -3.28 17.35
C GLN A 43 -2.62 -3.75 16.37
N ILE A 44 -1.70 -2.87 15.96
CA ILE A 44 -0.56 -3.24 15.12
C ILE A 44 0.30 -4.28 15.83
N GLN A 45 0.60 -4.10 17.11
CA GLN A 45 1.36 -5.07 17.89
C GLN A 45 0.63 -6.42 17.98
N TYR A 46 -0.67 -6.40 18.28
CA TYR A 46 -1.51 -7.60 18.35
C TYR A 46 -1.54 -8.34 17.02
N ILE A 47 -1.83 -7.65 15.92
CA ILE A 47 -1.87 -8.22 14.55
C ILE A 47 -0.49 -8.80 14.21
N THR A 48 0.59 -8.07 14.48
CA THR A 48 1.96 -8.56 14.23
C THR A 48 2.23 -9.84 15.00
N ALA A 49 1.84 -9.91 16.28
CA ALA A 49 2.01 -11.10 17.10
C ALA A 49 1.24 -12.30 16.55
N GLN A 50 -0.01 -12.10 16.09
CA GLN A 50 -0.79 -13.17 15.46
C GLN A 50 -0.16 -13.63 14.14
N LEU A 51 0.29 -12.70 13.29
CA LEU A 51 0.83 -13.02 11.97
C LEU A 51 2.23 -13.64 11.98
N ARG A 52 2.96 -13.55 13.09
CA ARG A 52 4.27 -14.18 13.26
C ARG A 52 4.23 -15.70 13.15
N ARG A 53 3.10 -16.35 13.44
CA ARG A 53 2.95 -17.81 13.28
C ARG A 53 3.00 -18.26 11.82
N PHE A 54 2.71 -17.36 10.89
CA PHE A 54 2.68 -17.64 9.45
C PHE A 54 3.96 -17.17 8.72
N GLY A 55 4.95 -16.65 9.45
CA GLY A 55 6.22 -16.17 8.89
C GLY A 55 6.75 -14.90 9.56
N LYS A 56 7.98 -14.52 9.23
CA LYS A 56 8.64 -13.33 9.78
C LYS A 56 7.88 -12.04 9.40
N ILE A 57 7.47 -11.28 10.41
CA ILE A 57 6.80 -9.99 10.24
C ILE A 57 7.11 -9.05 11.41
N GLU A 58 7.18 -7.75 11.11
CA GLU A 58 7.41 -6.66 12.06
C GLU A 58 6.24 -5.67 12.02
N GLY A 59 6.06 -4.90 13.10
CA GLY A 59 4.98 -3.92 13.21
C GLY A 59 4.97 -2.89 12.08
N LYS A 60 6.15 -2.49 11.60
CA LYS A 60 6.30 -1.58 10.45
C LYS A 60 5.67 -2.15 9.17
N ASN A 61 5.75 -3.47 8.97
CA ASN A 61 5.16 -4.13 7.79
C ASN A 61 3.63 -4.04 7.83
N VAL A 62 3.03 -4.29 8.99
CA VAL A 62 1.58 -4.17 9.18
C VAL A 62 1.15 -2.71 8.97
N PHE A 63 1.83 -1.76 9.62
CA PHE A 63 1.56 -0.32 9.45
C PHE A 63 1.60 0.10 7.98
N TYR A 64 2.68 -0.22 7.27
CA TYR A 64 2.84 0.14 5.86
C TYR A 64 1.89 -0.62 4.94
N TRP A 65 1.48 -1.84 5.29
CA TRP A 65 0.48 -2.57 4.51
C TRP A 65 -0.87 -1.84 4.53
N PHE A 66 -1.32 -1.37 5.71
CA PHE A 66 -2.56 -0.58 5.84
C PHE A 66 -2.45 0.79 5.17
N GLN A 67 -1.29 1.44 5.26
CA GLN A 67 -1.05 2.69 4.52
C GLN A 67 -1.07 2.48 3.00
N ASN A 68 -0.37 1.46 2.50
CA ASN A 68 -0.33 1.11 1.07
C ASN A 68 -1.72 0.74 0.54
N HIS A 69 -2.52 0.00 1.31
CA HIS A 69 -3.88 -0.35 0.90
C HIS A 69 -4.73 0.90 0.63
N LYS A 70 -4.71 1.87 1.56
CA LYS A 70 -5.40 3.15 1.37
C LYS A 70 -4.82 3.95 0.20
N ALA A 71 -3.49 3.96 0.04
CA ALA A 71 -2.85 4.67 -1.07
C ALA A 71 -3.28 4.08 -2.42
N ARG A 72 -3.30 2.75 -2.56
CA ARG A 72 -3.76 2.04 -3.76
C ARG A 72 -5.23 2.30 -4.06
N GLU A 73 -6.09 2.30 -3.04
CA GLU A 73 -7.51 2.61 -3.20
C GLU A 73 -7.71 4.05 -3.72
N ARG A 74 -7.02 5.03 -3.14
CA ARG A 74 -7.03 6.42 -3.62
C ARG A 74 -6.49 6.53 -5.06
N GLN A 75 -5.39 5.85 -5.36
CA GLN A 75 -4.82 5.85 -6.71
C GLN A 75 -5.76 5.21 -7.74
N LYS A 76 -6.46 4.13 -7.37
CA LYS A 76 -7.48 3.50 -8.22
C LYS A 76 -8.66 4.44 -8.48
N ARG A 77 -9.11 5.19 -7.47
CA ARG A 77 -10.13 6.24 -7.64
C ARG A 77 -9.65 7.34 -8.58
N ARG A 78 -8.44 7.87 -8.35
CA ARG A 78 -7.86 8.93 -9.18
C ARG A 78 -7.73 8.50 -10.64
N ARG A 79 -7.18 7.32 -10.92
CA ARG A 79 -7.07 6.80 -12.29
C ARG A 79 -8.43 6.57 -12.96
N ARG A 80 -9.46 6.17 -12.20
CA ARG A 80 -10.83 6.07 -12.74
C ARG A 80 -11.41 7.45 -13.07
N SER A 81 -11.19 8.43 -12.21
CA SER A 81 -11.60 9.82 -12.49
C SER A 81 -10.84 10.42 -13.67
N GLU A 82 -9.54 10.15 -13.79
CA GLU A 82 -8.73 10.59 -14.94
C GLU A 82 -9.16 9.88 -16.23
N ALA A 83 -9.43 8.56 -16.20
CA ALA A 83 -9.93 7.83 -17.36
C ALA A 83 -11.32 8.33 -17.80
N ALA A 84 -12.24 8.54 -16.86
CA ALA A 84 -13.57 9.10 -17.16
C ALA A 84 -13.48 10.54 -17.69
N ALA A 85 -12.55 11.35 -17.18
CA ALA A 85 -12.34 12.70 -17.68
C ALA A 85 -11.74 12.69 -19.10
N LEU A 86 -10.81 11.78 -19.41
CA LEU A 86 -10.28 11.62 -20.76
C LEU A 86 -11.34 11.12 -21.75
N GLU A 87 -12.21 10.20 -21.33
CA GLU A 87 -13.35 9.72 -22.12
C GLU A 87 -14.29 10.88 -22.49
N LEU A 88 -14.63 11.75 -21.53
CA LEU A 88 -15.40 12.97 -21.77
C LEU A 88 -14.68 14.01 -22.65
N VAL A 89 -13.36 14.13 -22.54
CA VAL A 89 -12.57 15.03 -23.42
C VAL A 89 -12.55 14.52 -24.86
N LEU A 90 -12.42 13.21 -25.06
CA LEU A 90 -12.49 12.59 -26.40
C LEU A 90 -13.89 12.69 -27.03
N GLU A 91 -14.95 12.76 -26.22
CA GLU A 91 -16.31 13.01 -26.73
C GLU A 91 -16.50 14.45 -27.24
N ILE A 92 -15.76 15.43 -26.70
CA ILE A 92 -15.90 16.85 -27.09
C ILE A 92 -15.16 17.16 -28.42
N ASP A 93 -14.06 16.45 -28.71
CA ASP A 93 -13.23 16.64 -29.91
C ASP A 93 -13.67 15.81 -31.14
N ASN A 94 -14.84 15.15 -31.11
CA ASN A 94 -15.35 14.35 -32.23
C ASN A 94 -16.65 14.94 -32.82
N PRO A 95 -16.58 16.00 -33.65
CA PRO A 95 -17.77 16.61 -34.27
C PRO A 95 -18.40 15.76 -35.40
N ASP A 96 -17.81 14.62 -35.78
CA ASP A 96 -18.17 13.86 -36.98
C ASP A 96 -18.97 12.57 -36.67
N ARG A 97 -20.06 12.70 -35.91
CA ARG A 97 -21.09 11.65 -35.76
C ARG A 97 -22.50 12.18 -35.98
N ASN A 98 -22.66 13.19 -36.83
CA ASN A 98 -23.95 13.67 -37.29
C ASN A 98 -24.00 13.73 -38.82
N LEU A 99 -23.63 12.61 -39.46
CA LEU A 99 -23.99 12.36 -40.86
C LEU A 99 -25.13 11.35 -40.86
N ASP A 100 -26.34 11.89 -40.89
CA ASP A 100 -27.60 11.20 -41.12
C ASP A 100 -27.56 10.51 -42.50
N PRO A 101 -27.67 9.18 -42.61
CA PRO A 101 -27.73 8.53 -43.92
C PRO A 101 -29.19 8.48 -44.43
N PRO A 102 -29.47 8.87 -45.69
CA PRO A 102 -30.76 8.58 -46.33
C PRO A 102 -30.95 7.09 -46.64
#